data_AF-A0A662XJ94-F1
#
_entry.id   AF-A0A662XJ94-F1
#
_cell.length_a   1.000
_cell.length_b   1.000
_cell.length_c   1.000
_cell.angle_alpha   90.00
_cell.angle_beta   90.00
_cell.angle_gamma   90.00
#
_symmetry.space_group_name_H-M   'P 1'
#
loop_
_entity.id
_entity.type
_entity.pdbx_description
1 polymer ?
#
loop_
_entity_poly.entity_id
_entity_poly.type
_entity_poly.pdbx_seq_one_letter_code
_entity_poly.pdbx_strand_id
1 'polypeptide(L)'
;MALLFAADDKFADVIAVLEARGWRRLPYVGCPKAHLKWTNYSKLSWPRVAPTQLVNHFQHAVLFSRKDQFAELLYAHGADQNGGQVSVDGCFPRTFDLSQLLDRRRLRQWFLYTRAVAVLKQSASADRAAPEVDRALLATAMALTTRVLSNERAFTDWRLEETTPAANSSEKEGSLDVDAPEWQLLLSPPTECQALNREDSSTRGKADALLEQLTQRDPQITAIGSSSSRSVWICKPANLSQGRGIVLCTSLEELEALSNTNQQDNQDDALEKQQPSTAAKWIVQKYVERPLLLQHGRKFDIRQWVLVTAITPEPTAFWYHRSYLRFCGRKFSLSRLQDRFTHLSNYSVQRDFVAKGTDQEAGKPATGLQPTDDDRGGFELMWSSELILDSSTPRAPDNGWLPFPLE
;
A
#
# COMPACT_ATOMS: atom_id res chain seq x y z
N MET A 1 37.01 -11.60 -30.94
CA MET A 1 35.69 -12.24 -31.21
C MET A 1 34.60 -11.30 -30.73
N ALA A 2 33.49 -11.19 -31.46
CA ALA A 2 32.35 -10.38 -31.02
C ALA A 2 31.68 -11.03 -29.79
N LEU A 3 31.32 -10.22 -28.79
CA LEU A 3 30.52 -10.70 -27.66
C LEU A 3 29.12 -11.06 -28.16
N LEU A 4 28.55 -12.12 -27.58
CA LEU A 4 27.27 -12.69 -27.97
C LEU A 4 26.21 -12.38 -26.92
N PHE A 5 25.02 -11.95 -27.32
CA PHE A 5 23.91 -11.78 -26.40
C PHE A 5 22.61 -12.41 -26.91
N ALA A 6 21.72 -12.71 -25.98
CA ALA A 6 20.36 -13.15 -26.22
C ALA A 6 19.40 -12.17 -25.54
N ALA A 7 18.36 -11.72 -26.24
CA ALA A 7 17.36 -10.83 -25.67
C ALA A 7 15.96 -11.13 -26.20
N ASP A 8 14.92 -10.90 -25.37
CA ASP A 8 13.53 -10.91 -25.84
C ASP A 8 13.27 -9.70 -26.75
N ASP A 9 12.53 -9.89 -27.86
CA ASP A 9 12.26 -8.82 -28.85
C ASP A 9 11.57 -7.59 -28.27
N LYS A 10 10.83 -7.75 -27.16
CA LYS A 10 10.17 -6.62 -26.49
C LYS A 10 11.14 -5.59 -25.90
N PHE A 11 12.43 -5.90 -25.79
CA PHE A 11 13.48 -5.01 -25.32
C PHE A 11 14.29 -4.46 -26.50
N ALA A 12 13.59 -3.88 -27.49
CA ALA A 12 14.18 -3.40 -28.73
C ALA A 12 15.25 -2.31 -28.51
N ASP A 13 15.06 -1.48 -27.49
CA ASP A 13 16.00 -0.47 -27.02
C ASP A 13 17.33 -1.09 -26.57
N VAL A 14 17.28 -2.12 -25.74
CA VAL A 14 18.47 -2.85 -25.27
C VAL A 14 19.18 -3.55 -26.42
N ILE A 15 18.41 -4.16 -27.33
CA ILE A 15 18.95 -4.83 -28.53
C ILE A 15 19.73 -3.84 -29.39
N ALA A 16 19.12 -2.70 -29.74
CA ALA A 16 19.75 -1.68 -30.56
C ALA A 16 21.03 -1.11 -29.92
N VAL A 17 21.00 -0.87 -28.60
CA VAL A 17 22.14 -0.35 -27.82
C VAL A 17 23.32 -1.34 -27.79
N LEU A 18 23.05 -2.65 -27.71
CA LEU A 18 24.08 -3.70 -27.72
C LEU A 18 24.66 -3.92 -29.12
N GLU A 19 23.82 -3.96 -30.16
CA GLU A 19 24.25 -4.10 -31.55
C GLU A 19 25.11 -2.90 -31.99
N ALA A 20 24.72 -1.68 -31.61
CA ALA A 20 25.52 -0.48 -31.85
C ALA A 20 26.89 -0.52 -31.14
N ARG A 21 27.04 -1.30 -30.06
CA ARG A 21 28.31 -1.55 -29.36
C ARG A 21 29.10 -2.72 -29.94
N GLY A 22 28.67 -3.28 -31.08
CA GLY A 22 29.35 -4.39 -31.76
C GLY A 22 29.07 -5.77 -31.17
N TRP A 23 28.09 -5.90 -30.28
CA TRP A 23 27.64 -7.21 -29.81
C TRP A 23 26.79 -7.89 -30.89
N ARG A 24 26.88 -9.21 -30.98
CA ARG A 24 26.10 -10.00 -31.94
C ARG A 24 24.94 -10.69 -31.23
N ARG A 25 23.72 -10.40 -31.70
CA ARG A 25 22.51 -11.04 -31.20
C ARG A 25 22.43 -12.50 -31.67
N LEU A 26 22.05 -13.38 -30.75
CA LEU A 26 21.77 -14.79 -31.04
C LEU A 26 20.29 -14.97 -31.38
N PRO A 27 19.95 -15.91 -32.28
CA PRO A 27 18.58 -16.11 -32.75
C PRO A 27 17.64 -16.67 -31.68
N TYR A 28 18.18 -17.32 -30.64
CA TYR A 28 17.38 -17.96 -29.58
C TYR A 28 17.94 -17.66 -28.19
N VAL A 29 17.03 -17.39 -27.26
CA VAL A 29 17.34 -17.02 -25.87
C VAL A 29 17.98 -18.15 -25.06
N GLY A 30 17.63 -19.41 -25.39
CA GLY A 30 18.15 -20.59 -24.71
C GLY A 30 19.59 -20.95 -25.04
N CYS A 31 20.27 -20.19 -25.91
CA CYS A 31 21.62 -20.54 -26.36
C CYS A 31 22.64 -20.48 -25.19
N PRO A 32 23.37 -21.56 -24.91
CA PRO A 32 24.35 -21.59 -23.82
C PRO A 32 25.58 -20.72 -24.12
N LYS A 33 25.83 -20.37 -25.38
CA LYS A 33 26.99 -19.55 -25.82
C LYS A 33 26.80 -18.03 -25.60
N ALA A 34 25.64 -17.59 -25.13
CA ALA A 34 25.41 -16.17 -24.85
C ALA A 34 26.30 -15.71 -23.69
N HIS A 35 27.00 -14.59 -23.85
CA HIS A 35 27.73 -13.92 -22.77
C HIS A 35 26.78 -13.10 -21.90
N LEU A 36 25.72 -12.54 -22.50
CA LEU A 36 24.63 -11.82 -21.81
C LEU A 36 23.27 -12.38 -22.22
N LYS A 37 22.38 -12.61 -21.24
CA LYS A 37 20.96 -12.90 -21.47
C LYS A 37 20.10 -11.79 -20.86
N TRP A 38 19.33 -11.11 -21.69
CA TRP A 38 18.42 -10.03 -21.30
C TRP A 38 16.96 -10.40 -21.57
N THR A 39 16.29 -10.96 -20.57
CA THR A 39 15.00 -11.64 -20.76
C THR A 39 14.02 -11.28 -19.65
N ASN A 40 12.80 -11.80 -19.75
CA ASN A 40 11.96 -11.97 -18.56
C ASN A 40 12.56 -12.98 -17.58
N TYR A 41 12.30 -12.78 -16.28
CA TYR A 41 12.76 -13.65 -15.20
C TYR A 41 12.40 -15.13 -15.44
N SER A 42 11.16 -15.41 -15.86
CA SER A 42 10.64 -16.78 -16.05
C SER A 42 11.30 -17.55 -17.20
N LYS A 43 12.02 -16.87 -18.10
CA LYS A 43 12.72 -17.51 -19.22
C LYS A 43 14.14 -17.96 -18.86
N LEU A 44 14.66 -17.55 -17.71
CA LEU A 44 15.97 -17.98 -17.24
C LEU A 44 15.86 -19.37 -16.61
N SER A 45 16.56 -20.34 -17.19
CA SER A 45 16.79 -21.64 -16.56
C SER A 45 17.95 -21.51 -15.59
N TRP A 46 17.67 -21.12 -14.35
CA TRP A 46 18.67 -20.82 -13.31
C TRP A 46 19.76 -21.89 -13.13
N PRO A 47 19.44 -23.21 -13.08
CA PRO A 47 20.46 -24.25 -12.96
C PRO A 47 21.41 -24.36 -14.17
N ARG A 48 21.09 -23.72 -15.29
CA ARG A 48 21.86 -23.74 -16.55
C ARG A 48 22.58 -22.42 -16.83
N VAL A 49 22.53 -21.46 -15.92
CA VAL A 49 23.31 -20.21 -16.03
C VAL A 49 24.74 -20.52 -15.61
N ALA A 50 25.68 -20.43 -16.56
CA ALA A 50 27.09 -20.68 -16.26
C ALA A 50 27.75 -19.46 -15.58
N PRO A 51 28.81 -19.64 -14.77
CA PRO A 51 29.48 -18.53 -14.05
C PRO A 51 30.01 -17.41 -14.95
N THR A 52 30.29 -17.72 -16.22
CA THR A 52 30.77 -16.75 -17.22
C THR A 52 29.66 -15.99 -17.93
N GLN A 53 28.38 -16.28 -17.63
CA GLN A 53 27.23 -15.62 -18.24
C GLN A 53 26.69 -14.52 -17.34
N LEU A 54 26.37 -13.38 -17.94
CA LEU A 54 25.62 -12.31 -17.31
C LEU A 54 24.13 -12.48 -17.61
N VAL A 55 23.29 -12.25 -16.60
CA VAL A 55 21.82 -12.24 -16.71
C VAL A 55 21.27 -10.96 -16.08
N ASN A 56 20.14 -10.46 -16.57
CA ASN A 56 19.55 -9.20 -16.11
C ASN A 56 18.63 -9.34 -14.87
N HIS A 57 18.79 -10.40 -14.08
CA HIS A 57 18.02 -10.67 -12.86
C HIS A 57 18.89 -11.35 -11.82
N PHE A 58 18.67 -11.08 -10.53
CA PHE A 58 19.16 -11.96 -9.46
C PHE A 58 18.23 -13.14 -9.29
N GLN A 59 18.80 -14.31 -8.98
CA GLN A 59 17.99 -15.46 -8.60
C GLN A 59 17.16 -15.09 -7.37
N HIS A 60 15.88 -15.47 -7.36
CA HIS A 60 14.91 -15.13 -6.31
C HIS A 60 14.48 -13.66 -6.23
N ALA A 61 14.93 -12.76 -7.11
CA ALA A 61 14.47 -11.36 -7.13
C ALA A 61 12.94 -11.20 -7.28
N VAL A 62 12.26 -12.22 -7.83
CA VAL A 62 10.80 -12.27 -7.93
C VAL A 62 10.09 -12.18 -6.56
N LEU A 63 10.75 -12.55 -5.47
CA LEU A 63 10.19 -12.45 -4.12
C LEU A 63 9.89 -10.99 -3.73
N PHE A 64 10.73 -10.04 -4.17
CA PHE A 64 10.49 -8.59 -3.98
C PHE A 64 9.32 -8.07 -4.82
N SER A 65 8.96 -8.77 -5.90
CA SER A 65 7.84 -8.39 -6.78
C SER A 65 6.51 -9.00 -6.35
N ARG A 66 6.54 -9.98 -5.44
CA ARG A 66 5.36 -10.61 -4.84
C ARG A 66 5.00 -9.89 -3.56
N LYS A 67 3.77 -9.39 -3.46
CA LYS A 67 3.41 -8.46 -2.38
C LYS A 67 3.38 -9.12 -0.99
N ASP A 68 2.95 -10.37 -0.93
CA ASP A 68 2.92 -11.18 0.29
C ASP A 68 4.34 -11.47 0.79
N GLN A 69 5.19 -11.98 -0.10
CA GLN A 69 6.58 -12.32 0.20
C GLN A 69 7.43 -11.09 0.52
N PHE A 70 7.23 -9.99 -0.21
CA PHE A 70 7.92 -8.73 0.08
C PHE A 70 7.57 -8.19 1.47
N ALA A 71 6.29 -8.20 1.86
CA ALA A 71 5.89 -7.78 3.19
C ALA A 71 6.51 -8.68 4.26
N GLU A 72 6.45 -10.00 4.09
CA GLU A 72 7.06 -10.97 5.02
C GLU A 72 8.57 -10.73 5.19
N LEU A 73 9.32 -10.64 4.09
CA LEU A 73 10.76 -10.38 4.10
C LEU A 73 11.12 -9.06 4.77
N LEU A 74 10.34 -7.99 4.51
CA LEU A 74 10.62 -6.68 5.06
C LEU A 74 10.46 -6.64 6.58
N TYR A 75 9.40 -7.25 7.11
CA TYR A 75 9.19 -7.34 8.55
C TYR A 75 10.16 -8.30 9.25
N ALA A 76 10.54 -9.41 8.59
CA ALA A 76 11.59 -10.30 9.10
C ALA A 76 12.93 -9.57 9.21
N HIS A 77 13.33 -8.82 8.18
CA HIS A 77 14.54 -8.01 8.20
C HIS A 77 14.50 -6.92 9.28
N GLY A 78 13.36 -6.24 9.45
CA GLY A 78 13.18 -5.24 10.50
C GLY A 78 13.38 -5.80 11.91
N ALA A 79 12.95 -7.05 12.15
CA ALA A 79 13.13 -7.71 13.45
C ALA A 79 14.61 -8.02 13.77
N ASP A 80 15.44 -8.27 12.75
CA ASP A 80 16.87 -8.55 12.92
C ASP A 80 17.71 -7.28 13.13
N GLN A 81 17.19 -6.11 12.77
CA GLN A 81 17.88 -4.82 12.91
C GLN A 81 17.44 -4.12 14.21
N ASN A 82 18.34 -3.40 14.88
CA ASN A 82 18.06 -2.67 16.14
C ASN A 82 16.93 -1.61 16.06
N GLY A 83 16.38 -1.33 14.87
CA GLY A 83 15.23 -0.45 14.66
C GLY A 83 13.86 -1.14 14.69
N GLY A 84 13.82 -2.47 14.80
CA GLY A 84 12.59 -3.26 14.94
C GLY A 84 11.55 -3.01 13.84
N GLN A 85 10.28 -3.23 14.18
CA GLN A 85 9.18 -3.01 13.23
C GLN A 85 8.85 -1.53 13.01
N VAL A 86 9.28 -0.64 13.91
CA VAL A 86 9.09 0.82 13.76
C VAL A 86 9.78 1.34 12.50
N SER A 87 11.00 0.85 12.23
CA SER A 87 11.75 1.22 11.03
C SER A 87 11.00 0.82 9.74
N VAL A 88 10.41 -0.37 9.73
CA VAL A 88 9.57 -0.85 8.62
C VAL A 88 8.31 0.00 8.51
N ASP A 89 7.61 0.21 9.62
CA ASP A 89 6.37 0.98 9.64
C ASP A 89 6.58 2.45 9.22
N GLY A 90 7.78 3.00 9.38
CA GLY A 90 8.16 4.33 8.91
C GLY A 90 8.21 4.49 7.39
N CYS A 91 8.38 3.41 6.64
CA CYS A 91 8.46 3.45 5.16
C CYS A 91 7.48 2.51 4.44
N PHE A 92 6.80 1.62 5.16
CA PHE A 92 5.90 0.62 4.61
C PHE A 92 4.60 0.52 5.40
N PRO A 93 3.43 0.85 4.81
CA PRO A 93 2.16 0.79 5.52
C PRO A 93 1.87 -0.62 6.06
N ARG A 94 1.31 -0.70 7.28
CA ARG A 94 1.02 -1.98 7.95
C ARG A 94 0.25 -2.90 7.01
N THR A 95 0.76 -4.11 6.84
CA THR A 95 0.30 -5.08 5.83
C THR A 95 0.09 -6.45 6.47
N PHE A 96 -1.03 -7.06 6.14
CA PHE A 96 -1.53 -8.30 6.71
C PHE A 96 -1.81 -9.30 5.59
N ASP A 97 -1.32 -10.53 5.74
CA ASP A 97 -1.58 -11.64 4.83
C ASP A 97 -2.83 -12.41 5.28
N LEU A 98 -3.92 -12.36 4.51
CA LEU A 98 -5.18 -13.01 4.90
C LEU A 98 -5.12 -14.54 4.88
N SER A 99 -4.08 -15.15 4.30
CA SER A 99 -3.89 -16.60 4.46
C SER A 99 -3.38 -16.98 5.85
N GLN A 100 -2.87 -16.03 6.63
CA GLN A 100 -2.31 -16.26 7.96
C GLN A 100 -3.34 -15.91 9.05
N LEU A 101 -3.64 -16.86 9.93
CA LEU A 101 -4.61 -16.67 11.02
C LEU A 101 -4.21 -15.52 11.98
N LEU A 102 -2.92 -15.40 12.27
CA LEU A 102 -2.40 -14.35 13.15
C LEU A 102 -2.56 -12.96 12.52
N ASP A 103 -2.27 -12.82 11.24
CA ASP A 103 -2.45 -11.54 10.54
C ASP A 103 -3.92 -11.15 10.44
N ARG A 104 -4.84 -12.11 10.30
CA ARG A 104 -6.29 -11.83 10.40
C ARG A 104 -6.68 -11.25 11.75
N ARG A 105 -6.16 -11.81 12.86
CA ARG A 105 -6.42 -11.29 14.22
C ARG A 105 -5.82 -9.89 14.41
N ARG A 106 -4.57 -9.71 14.01
CA ARG A 106 -3.88 -8.40 14.11
C ARG A 106 -4.56 -7.34 13.25
N LEU A 107 -5.01 -7.69 12.05
CA LEU A 107 -5.76 -6.79 11.18
C LEU A 107 -6.99 -6.23 11.89
N ARG A 108 -7.76 -7.07 12.59
CA ARG A 108 -8.93 -6.63 13.37
C ARG A 108 -8.54 -5.63 14.47
N GLN A 109 -7.47 -5.91 15.21
CA GLN A 109 -6.96 -5.03 16.26
C GLN A 109 -6.53 -3.66 15.70
N TRP A 110 -5.77 -3.68 14.60
CA TRP A 110 -5.32 -2.46 13.92
C TRP A 110 -6.45 -1.70 13.22
N PHE A 111 -7.49 -2.40 12.77
CA PHE A 111 -8.71 -1.80 12.24
C PHE A 111 -9.43 -1.00 13.34
N LEU A 112 -9.65 -1.60 14.52
CA LEU A 112 -10.20 -0.91 15.69
C LEU A 112 -9.37 0.31 16.10
N TYR A 113 -8.06 0.12 16.24
CA TYR A 113 -7.13 1.20 16.56
C TYR A 113 -7.25 2.37 15.57
N THR A 114 -7.24 2.07 14.27
CA THR A 114 -7.37 3.09 13.23
C THR A 114 -8.66 3.89 13.36
N ARG A 115 -9.76 3.23 13.71
CA ARG A 115 -11.05 3.89 13.95
C ARG A 115 -11.02 4.77 15.20
N ALA A 116 -10.44 4.31 16.29
CA ALA A 116 -10.28 5.13 17.49
C ALA A 116 -9.41 6.37 17.23
N VAL A 117 -8.29 6.24 16.51
CA VAL A 117 -7.46 7.38 16.11
C VAL A 117 -8.23 8.37 15.24
N ALA A 118 -9.05 7.87 14.30
CA ALA A 118 -9.88 8.71 13.45
C ALA A 118 -10.90 9.52 14.27
N VAL A 119 -11.47 8.93 15.33
CA VAL A 119 -12.36 9.59 16.30
C VAL A 119 -11.61 10.69 17.09
N LEU A 120 -10.43 10.39 17.64
CA LEU A 120 -9.62 11.40 18.34
C LEU A 120 -9.31 12.59 17.43
N LYS A 121 -8.91 12.33 16.17
CA LYS A 121 -8.62 13.38 15.18
C LYS A 121 -9.83 14.24 14.83
N GLN A 122 -11.03 13.65 14.83
CA GLN A 122 -12.25 14.40 14.56
C GLN A 122 -12.62 15.30 15.75
N SER A 123 -12.48 14.82 16.99
CA SER A 123 -12.66 15.64 18.21
C SER A 123 -11.66 16.80 18.28
N ALA A 124 -10.42 16.57 17.84
CA ALA A 124 -9.37 17.59 17.77
C ALA A 124 -9.49 18.57 16.57
N SER A 125 -10.45 18.35 15.65
CA SER A 125 -10.57 19.18 14.45
C SER A 125 -10.97 20.61 14.79
N ALA A 126 -10.18 21.58 14.34
CA ALA A 126 -10.50 22.99 14.44
C ALA A 126 -11.58 23.45 13.43
N ASP A 127 -11.93 22.60 12.47
CA ASP A 127 -12.96 22.89 11.48
C ASP A 127 -14.36 22.84 12.12
N ARG A 128 -15.00 24.00 12.22
CA ARG A 128 -16.36 24.13 12.77
C ARG A 128 -17.43 23.46 11.90
N ALA A 129 -17.10 23.13 10.64
CA ALA A 129 -17.99 22.39 9.75
C ALA A 129 -17.82 20.87 9.88
N ALA A 130 -16.81 20.39 10.61
CA ALA A 130 -16.64 18.97 10.87
C ALA A 130 -17.82 18.44 11.71
N PRO A 131 -18.30 17.20 11.46
CA PRO A 131 -19.38 16.64 12.26
C PRO A 131 -18.94 16.53 13.72
N GLU A 132 -19.82 16.88 14.66
CA GLU A 132 -19.57 16.66 16.09
C GLU A 132 -19.39 15.15 16.37
N VAL A 133 -18.56 14.80 17.35
CA VAL A 133 -18.31 13.42 17.77
C VAL A 133 -19.19 13.10 18.96
N ASP A 134 -19.84 11.93 18.94
CA ASP A 134 -20.60 11.44 20.09
C ASP A 134 -19.69 11.17 21.30
N ARG A 135 -20.11 11.63 22.48
CA ARG A 135 -19.33 11.49 23.72
C ARG A 135 -19.00 10.04 24.08
N ALA A 136 -19.91 9.09 23.87
CA ALA A 136 -19.66 7.68 24.18
C ALA A 136 -18.65 7.09 23.19
N LEU A 137 -18.78 7.41 21.89
CA LEU A 137 -17.81 7.02 20.88
C LEU A 137 -16.40 7.55 21.18
N LEU A 138 -16.28 8.81 21.59
CA LEU A 138 -15.01 9.39 22.00
C LEU A 138 -14.43 8.71 23.24
N ALA A 139 -15.25 8.45 24.26
CA ALA A 139 -14.81 7.73 25.45
C ALA A 139 -14.28 6.34 25.12
N THR A 140 -14.96 5.58 24.25
CA THR A 140 -14.50 4.28 23.76
C THR A 140 -13.19 4.39 22.99
N ALA A 141 -13.03 5.40 22.12
CA ALA A 141 -11.80 5.65 21.39
C ALA A 141 -10.62 5.98 22.31
N MET A 142 -10.85 6.82 23.32
CA MET A 142 -9.85 7.17 24.33
C MET A 142 -9.46 5.95 25.17
N ALA A 143 -10.41 5.11 25.58
CA ALA A 143 -10.13 3.89 26.32
C ALA A 143 -9.27 2.92 25.52
N LEU A 144 -9.61 2.69 24.24
CA LEU A 144 -8.84 1.79 23.37
C LEU A 144 -7.41 2.32 23.15
N THR A 145 -7.28 3.61 22.83
CA THR A 145 -5.96 4.22 22.56
C THR A 145 -5.09 4.29 23.81
N THR A 146 -5.68 4.53 24.98
CA THR A 146 -4.97 4.41 26.27
C THR A 146 -4.45 2.99 26.46
N ARG A 147 -5.28 1.96 26.22
CA ARG A 147 -4.85 0.56 26.31
C ARG A 147 -3.71 0.22 25.35
N VAL A 148 -3.75 0.75 24.12
CA VAL A 148 -2.67 0.58 23.14
C VAL A 148 -1.39 1.29 23.60
N LEU A 149 -1.47 2.52 24.10
CA LEU A 149 -0.32 3.26 24.62
C LEU A 149 0.29 2.62 25.87
N SER A 150 -0.52 1.99 26.73
CA SER A 150 0.00 1.26 27.91
C SER A 150 0.83 0.03 27.53
N ASN A 151 0.71 -0.48 26.30
CA ASN A 151 1.57 -1.54 25.80
C ASN A 151 2.81 -0.93 25.13
N GLU A 152 3.97 -1.08 25.77
CA GLU A 152 5.26 -0.58 25.25
C GLU A 152 5.61 -1.16 23.87
N ARG A 153 5.21 -2.42 23.62
CA ARG A 153 5.51 -3.16 22.40
C ARG A 153 4.49 -2.96 21.28
N ALA A 154 3.43 -2.19 21.50
CA ALA A 154 2.32 -2.02 20.56
C ALA A 154 2.75 -1.50 19.17
N PHE A 155 3.87 -0.79 19.07
CA PHE A 155 4.40 -0.26 17.81
C PHE A 155 5.77 -0.84 17.44
N THR A 156 6.56 -1.30 18.43
CA THR A 156 7.90 -1.83 18.17
C THR A 156 7.90 -3.26 17.66
N ASP A 157 6.97 -4.08 18.16
CA ASP A 157 7.01 -5.54 18.02
C ASP A 157 5.62 -6.16 17.78
N TRP A 158 4.67 -5.40 17.24
CA TRP A 158 3.27 -5.82 17.10
C TRP A 158 3.06 -7.11 16.27
N ARG A 159 4.04 -7.45 15.42
CA ARG A 159 4.06 -8.67 14.60
C ARG A 159 4.86 -9.84 15.21
N LEU A 160 5.65 -9.61 16.26
CA LEU A 160 6.31 -10.69 16.99
C LEU A 160 5.30 -11.35 17.93
N GLU A 161 5.39 -12.65 18.13
CA GLU A 161 4.61 -13.32 19.18
C GLU A 161 5.22 -12.99 20.55
N GLU A 162 4.38 -12.88 21.57
CA GLU A 162 4.84 -13.08 22.93
C GLU A 162 5.26 -14.54 23.06
N THR A 163 6.57 -14.79 23.10
CA THR A 163 7.13 -16.09 23.46
C THR A 163 6.92 -16.32 24.96
N THR A 164 5.69 -16.56 25.41
CA THR A 164 5.40 -17.13 26.73
C THR A 164 4.94 -18.58 26.53
N PRO A 165 5.62 -19.56 27.14
CA PRO A 165 5.18 -20.95 27.07
C PRO A 165 3.80 -21.05 27.72
N ALA A 166 2.87 -21.70 27.01
CA ALA A 166 1.54 -21.98 27.50
C ALA A 166 1.58 -22.71 28.86
N ALA A 167 1.24 -21.99 29.92
CA ALA A 167 0.84 -22.56 31.19
C ALA A 167 -0.57 -22.02 31.49
N ASN A 168 -1.53 -22.93 31.39
CA ASN A 168 -2.85 -22.98 32.01
C ASN A 168 -3.56 -21.67 32.42
N SER A 169 -4.83 -21.64 32.04
CA SER A 169 -5.93 -20.80 32.56
C SER A 169 -6.12 -19.41 31.92
N SER A 170 -7.40 -19.18 31.60
CA SER A 170 -8.15 -17.92 31.46
C SER A 170 -7.35 -16.61 31.55
N GLU A 171 -7.56 -15.77 30.53
CA GLU A 171 -7.13 -14.37 30.41
C GLU A 171 -5.66 -14.18 30.02
N LYS A 172 -5.43 -14.14 28.70
CA LYS A 172 -4.20 -13.59 28.11
C LYS A 172 -4.18 -12.07 28.35
N GLU A 173 -3.64 -11.68 29.50
CA GLU A 173 -3.41 -10.31 29.93
C GLU A 173 -2.56 -9.59 28.87
N GLY A 174 -3.21 -8.80 27.99
CA GLY A 174 -2.54 -8.01 26.94
C GLY A 174 -3.11 -8.16 25.52
N SER A 175 -3.77 -9.29 25.20
CA SER A 175 -4.41 -9.45 23.88
C SER A 175 -5.71 -8.65 23.84
N LEU A 176 -5.81 -7.67 22.94
CA LEU A 176 -7.06 -6.94 22.70
C LEU A 176 -8.08 -7.92 22.10
N ASP A 177 -9.14 -8.24 22.86
CA ASP A 177 -10.31 -8.93 22.35
C ASP A 177 -11.13 -7.94 21.51
N VAL A 178 -11.09 -8.14 20.20
CA VAL A 178 -11.73 -7.26 19.22
C VAL A 178 -13.25 -7.41 19.25
N ASP A 179 -13.74 -8.57 19.72
CA ASP A 179 -15.17 -8.90 19.75
C ASP A 179 -15.81 -8.51 21.10
N ALA A 180 -15.04 -7.93 22.01
CA ALA A 180 -15.54 -7.42 23.27
C ALA A 180 -16.63 -6.35 23.03
N PRO A 181 -17.79 -6.43 23.72
CA PRO A 181 -18.92 -5.51 23.53
C PRO A 181 -18.55 -4.03 23.70
N GLU A 182 -17.53 -3.75 24.51
CA GLU A 182 -17.02 -2.39 24.76
C GLU A 182 -16.48 -1.69 23.50
N TRP A 183 -16.04 -2.44 22.47
CA TRP A 183 -15.54 -1.87 21.22
C TRP A 183 -16.58 -1.79 20.11
N GLN A 184 -17.81 -2.26 20.35
CA GLN A 184 -18.85 -2.35 19.32
C GLN A 184 -19.17 -0.99 18.69
N LEU A 185 -19.14 0.10 19.47
CA LEU A 185 -19.31 1.48 18.98
C LEU A 185 -18.27 1.89 17.94
N LEU A 186 -17.03 1.38 18.05
CA LEU A 186 -15.97 1.61 17.08
C LEU A 186 -16.11 0.72 15.84
N LEU A 187 -16.98 -0.29 15.83
CA LEU A 187 -17.21 -1.17 14.68
C LEU A 187 -18.47 -0.79 13.91
N SER A 188 -19.48 -0.24 14.57
CA SER A 188 -20.69 0.26 13.93
C SER A 188 -20.36 1.35 12.90
N PRO A 189 -21.02 1.39 11.71
CA PRO A 189 -20.86 2.50 10.78
C PRO A 189 -21.22 3.83 11.47
N PRO A 190 -20.65 4.97 11.03
CA PRO A 190 -21.02 6.27 11.59
C PRO A 190 -22.53 6.48 11.45
N THR A 191 -23.25 6.52 12.56
CA THR A 191 -24.70 6.72 12.54
C THR A 191 -24.99 8.15 12.09
N GLU A 192 -25.58 8.32 10.92
CA GLU A 192 -26.20 9.60 10.54
C GLU A 192 -27.43 9.80 11.47
N CYS A 193 -27.46 10.91 12.21
CA CYS A 193 -28.63 11.40 12.96
C CYS A 193 -29.04 10.63 14.23
N GLN A 194 -28.18 10.54 15.25
CA GLN A 194 -28.64 10.51 16.64
C GLN A 194 -28.32 11.84 17.33
N ALA A 195 -29.12 12.23 18.32
CA ALA A 195 -28.88 13.42 19.12
C ALA A 195 -27.48 13.32 19.76
N LEU A 196 -26.50 14.03 19.19
CA LEU A 196 -25.12 13.97 19.63
C LEU A 196 -25.02 14.59 21.02
N ASN A 197 -24.59 13.79 21.98
CA ASN A 197 -24.22 14.32 23.29
C ASN A 197 -22.88 15.03 23.13
N ARG A 198 -22.89 16.35 23.28
CA ARG A 198 -21.69 17.17 23.16
C ARG A 198 -20.62 16.75 24.17
N GLU A 199 -19.40 16.66 23.66
CA GLU A 199 -18.19 16.51 24.47
C GLU A 199 -17.91 17.78 25.31
N ASP A 200 -17.36 17.60 26.51
CA ASP A 200 -16.92 18.72 27.36
C ASP A 200 -15.47 19.11 27.05
N SER A 201 -15.08 20.36 27.39
CA SER A 201 -13.72 20.87 27.11
C SER A 201 -12.61 20.05 27.78
N SER A 202 -12.91 19.45 28.94
CA SER A 202 -11.99 18.58 29.67
C SER A 202 -11.71 17.27 28.92
N THR A 203 -12.73 16.68 28.31
CA THR A 203 -12.61 15.42 27.55
C THR A 203 -11.81 15.65 26.27
N ARG A 204 -12.05 16.77 25.58
CA ARG A 204 -11.27 17.15 24.40
C ARG A 204 -9.78 17.32 24.72
N GLY A 205 -9.45 18.01 25.81
CA GLY A 205 -8.04 18.17 26.22
C GLY A 205 -7.33 16.85 26.51
N LYS A 206 -8.04 15.84 27.04
CA LYS A 206 -7.49 14.48 27.22
C LYS A 206 -7.32 13.75 25.89
N ALA A 207 -8.26 13.90 24.96
CA ALA A 207 -8.17 13.32 23.62
C ALA A 207 -6.97 13.89 22.84
N ASP A 208 -6.73 15.20 22.94
CA ASP A 208 -5.57 15.88 22.34
C ASP A 208 -4.25 15.35 22.89
N ALA A 209 -4.15 15.19 24.22
CA ALA A 209 -2.95 14.63 24.86
C ALA A 209 -2.67 13.18 24.44
N LEU A 210 -3.71 12.36 24.27
CA LEU A 210 -3.55 11.00 23.74
C LEU A 210 -3.08 11.03 22.28
N LEU A 211 -3.65 11.91 21.46
CA LEU A 211 -3.27 12.04 20.05
C LEU A 211 -1.82 12.50 19.89
N GLU A 212 -1.33 13.39 20.76
CA GLU A 212 0.08 13.80 20.80
C GLU A 212 1.01 12.62 21.12
N GLN A 213 0.70 11.83 22.15
CA GLN A 213 1.48 10.63 22.49
C GLN A 213 1.49 9.60 21.35
N LEU A 214 0.33 9.37 20.72
CA LEU A 214 0.25 8.47 19.56
C LEU A 214 1.06 9.01 18.38
N THR A 215 1.10 10.33 18.18
CA THR A 215 1.89 10.94 17.10
C THR A 215 3.39 10.71 17.27
N GLN A 216 3.86 10.62 18.51
CA GLN A 216 5.26 10.30 18.81
C GLN A 216 5.59 8.81 18.64
N ARG A 217 4.61 7.90 18.79
CA ARG A 217 4.84 6.45 18.82
C ARG A 217 4.40 5.69 17.57
N ASP A 218 3.45 6.21 16.81
CA ASP A 218 2.93 5.58 15.58
C ASP A 218 3.45 6.30 14.33
N PRO A 219 4.45 5.72 13.61
CA PRO A 219 5.00 6.31 12.39
C PRO A 219 3.96 6.52 11.28
N GLN A 220 2.84 5.78 11.33
CA GLN A 220 1.81 5.79 10.30
C GLN A 220 0.58 6.59 10.69
N ILE A 221 0.61 7.29 11.83
CA ILE A 221 -0.58 8.03 12.30
C ILE A 221 -1.06 9.01 11.23
N THR A 222 -0.15 9.66 10.50
CA THR A 222 -0.48 10.68 9.49
C THR A 222 -1.24 10.10 8.30
N ALA A 223 -1.08 8.80 8.02
CA ALA A 223 -1.81 8.10 6.96
C ALA A 223 -3.29 7.83 7.32
N ILE A 224 -3.66 7.93 8.60
CA ILE A 224 -5.03 7.77 9.10
C ILE A 224 -5.79 9.11 8.94
N GLY A 225 -6.99 9.09 8.36
CA GLY A 225 -7.87 10.26 8.28
C GLY A 225 -8.60 10.57 9.60
N SER A 226 -9.61 11.46 9.54
CA SER A 226 -10.60 11.70 10.61
C SER A 226 -11.76 10.71 10.50
N SER A 227 -12.68 10.54 11.47
CA SER A 227 -13.71 9.47 11.33
C SER A 227 -14.62 9.59 10.10
N SER A 228 -14.72 10.76 9.48
CA SER A 228 -15.32 10.92 8.14
C SER A 228 -14.66 10.06 7.04
N SER A 229 -13.42 9.61 7.25
CA SER A 229 -12.63 8.83 6.32
C SER A 229 -12.89 7.33 6.36
N ARG A 230 -13.81 6.85 7.21
CA ARG A 230 -14.29 5.45 7.27
C ARG A 230 -13.21 4.36 7.50
N SER A 231 -11.99 4.71 7.91
CA SER A 231 -10.87 3.75 8.12
C SER A 231 -10.66 2.86 6.89
N VAL A 232 -10.03 3.42 5.86
CA VAL A 232 -9.89 2.74 4.58
C VAL A 232 -8.70 1.77 4.59
N TRP A 233 -8.93 0.58 4.05
CA TRP A 233 -7.94 -0.47 3.83
C TRP A 233 -7.90 -0.82 2.36
N ILE A 234 -6.70 -1.03 1.81
CA ILE A 234 -6.51 -1.45 0.42
C ILE A 234 -6.19 -2.94 0.37
N CYS A 235 -7.07 -3.69 -0.27
CA CYS A 235 -6.96 -5.13 -0.42
C CYS A 235 -6.42 -5.44 -1.81
N LYS A 236 -5.37 -6.24 -1.88
CA LYS A 236 -4.65 -6.53 -3.13
C LYS A 236 -4.47 -8.04 -3.27
N PRO A 237 -4.84 -8.64 -4.42
CA PRO A 237 -4.44 -10.01 -4.71
C PRO A 237 -2.92 -10.10 -4.81
N ALA A 238 -2.32 -11.11 -4.19
CA ALA A 238 -0.87 -11.28 -4.11
C ALA A 238 -0.25 -11.53 -5.50
N ASN A 239 -0.94 -12.31 -6.33
CA ASN A 239 -0.47 -12.79 -7.64
C ASN A 239 -0.87 -11.91 -8.85
N LEU A 240 -1.70 -10.89 -8.67
CA LEU A 240 -2.09 -9.98 -9.76
C LEU A 240 -1.23 -8.71 -9.81
N SER A 241 -1.20 -8.06 -10.97
CA SER A 241 -0.48 -6.82 -11.22
C SER A 241 -1.36 -5.82 -11.99
N GLN A 242 -0.83 -4.64 -12.30
CA GLN A 242 -1.50 -3.63 -13.14
C GLN A 242 -2.80 -3.06 -12.52
N GLY A 243 -2.92 -3.10 -11.20
CA GLY A 243 -4.08 -2.60 -10.46
C GLY A 243 -5.32 -3.50 -10.56
N ARG A 244 -5.20 -4.71 -11.11
CA ARG A 244 -6.31 -5.67 -11.26
C ARG A 244 -6.69 -6.28 -9.90
N GLY A 245 -7.99 -6.38 -9.65
CA GLY A 245 -8.56 -6.96 -8.43
C GLY A 245 -8.33 -6.16 -7.15
N ILE A 246 -7.72 -4.96 -7.22
CA ILE A 246 -7.57 -4.11 -6.04
C ILE A 246 -8.92 -3.53 -5.65
N VAL A 247 -9.28 -3.67 -4.38
CA VAL A 247 -10.50 -3.09 -3.79
C VAL A 247 -10.13 -2.28 -2.54
N LEU A 248 -10.96 -1.29 -2.22
CA LEU A 248 -10.88 -0.54 -0.98
C LEU A 248 -12.03 -0.97 -0.07
N CYS A 249 -11.70 -1.32 1.17
CA CYS A 249 -12.64 -1.77 2.18
C CYS A 249 -12.69 -0.78 3.36
N THR A 250 -13.86 -0.69 3.98
CA THR A 250 -14.14 0.21 5.12
C THR A 250 -14.84 -0.48 6.28
N SER A 251 -15.16 -1.77 6.16
CA SER A 251 -15.71 -2.57 7.26
C SER A 251 -14.94 -3.88 7.44
N LEU A 252 -15.02 -4.45 8.65
CA LEU A 252 -14.48 -5.79 8.90
C LEU A 252 -15.23 -6.86 8.10
N GLU A 253 -16.53 -6.69 7.88
CA GLU A 253 -17.37 -7.60 7.09
C GLU A 253 -16.88 -7.71 5.65
N GLU A 254 -16.52 -6.58 5.01
CA GLU A 254 -15.93 -6.56 3.67
C GLU A 254 -14.57 -7.27 3.65
N LEU A 255 -13.74 -7.07 4.68
CA LEU A 255 -12.43 -7.72 4.82
C LEU A 255 -12.56 -9.24 5.04
N GLU A 256 -13.56 -9.67 5.81
CA GLU A 256 -13.87 -11.08 6.05
C GLU A 256 -14.42 -11.77 4.80
N ALA A 257 -15.29 -11.09 4.05
CA ALA A 257 -15.83 -11.61 2.79
C ALA A 257 -14.71 -11.99 1.81
N LEU A 258 -13.65 -11.17 1.71
CA LEU A 258 -12.46 -11.47 0.90
C LEU A 258 -11.72 -12.72 1.37
N SER A 259 -11.72 -13.00 2.69
CA SER A 259 -11.11 -14.21 3.24
C SER A 259 -11.93 -15.47 2.98
N ASN A 260 -13.25 -15.34 2.79
CA ASN A 260 -14.18 -16.44 2.54
C ASN A 260 -14.26 -16.82 1.06
N THR A 261 -14.09 -15.87 0.14
CA THR A 261 -13.97 -16.16 -1.31
C THR A 261 -12.83 -17.17 -1.60
N ASN A 262 -11.78 -17.17 -0.77
CA ASN A 262 -10.68 -18.13 -0.84
C ASN A 262 -11.06 -19.57 -0.47
N GLN A 263 -12.20 -19.78 0.17
CA GLN A 263 -12.67 -21.10 0.59
C GLN A 263 -13.67 -21.72 -0.39
N GLN A 264 -14.49 -20.90 -1.08
CA GLN A 264 -15.54 -21.37 -1.98
C GLN A 264 -15.00 -21.92 -3.32
N ASP A 265 -13.90 -21.38 -3.86
CA ASP A 265 -13.28 -21.85 -5.11
C ASP A 265 -12.69 -23.29 -5.00
N ASN A 266 -12.71 -23.91 -3.82
CA ASN A 266 -12.18 -25.25 -3.57
C ASN A 266 -13.25 -26.36 -3.56
N GLN A 267 -14.54 -26.05 -3.72
CA GLN A 267 -15.60 -27.07 -3.59
C GLN A 267 -16.30 -27.50 -4.89
N ASP A 268 -16.29 -26.69 -5.96
CA ASP A 268 -17.13 -26.96 -7.15
C ASP A 268 -16.39 -27.48 -8.40
N ASP A 269 -15.05 -27.54 -8.41
CA ASP A 269 -14.24 -27.96 -9.58
C ASP A 269 -13.24 -29.10 -9.24
N ALA A 270 -13.69 -30.09 -8.45
CA ALA A 270 -12.86 -31.22 -7.99
C ALA A 270 -12.55 -32.28 -9.07
N LEU A 271 -12.92 -32.05 -10.32
CA LEU A 271 -12.59 -32.93 -11.44
C LEU A 271 -11.82 -32.11 -12.48
N GLU A 272 -10.55 -32.48 -12.69
CA GLU A 272 -9.73 -32.17 -13.88
C GLU A 272 -8.57 -31.14 -13.80
N LYS A 273 -8.15 -30.65 -12.62
CA LYS A 273 -6.87 -29.92 -12.52
C LYS A 273 -5.95 -30.48 -11.43
N GLN A 274 -4.95 -31.27 -11.83
CA GLN A 274 -3.79 -31.67 -11.01
C GLN A 274 -2.79 -30.51 -10.81
N GLN A 275 -3.30 -29.31 -10.50
CA GLN A 275 -2.51 -28.20 -10.00
C GLN A 275 -3.23 -27.67 -8.76
N PRO A 276 -2.54 -27.48 -7.61
CA PRO A 276 -3.18 -26.96 -6.42
C PRO A 276 -3.88 -25.64 -6.77
N SER A 277 -5.21 -25.60 -6.59
CA SER A 277 -6.03 -24.40 -6.74
C SER A 277 -5.44 -23.32 -5.82
N THR A 278 -4.77 -22.33 -6.42
CA THR A 278 -4.22 -21.21 -5.66
C THR A 278 -5.39 -20.32 -5.27
N ALA A 279 -6.04 -20.63 -4.14
CA ALA A 279 -6.95 -19.70 -3.48
C ALA A 279 -6.31 -18.30 -3.51
N ALA A 280 -7.06 -17.29 -3.96
CA ALA A 280 -6.52 -15.98 -4.24
C ALA A 280 -5.93 -15.37 -2.95
N LYS A 281 -4.61 -15.50 -2.77
CA LYS A 281 -3.97 -14.97 -1.57
C LYS A 281 -4.13 -13.45 -1.56
N TRP A 282 -4.80 -12.91 -0.54
CA TRP A 282 -5.04 -11.48 -0.39
C TRP A 282 -4.10 -10.90 0.65
N ILE A 283 -3.55 -9.73 0.36
CA ILE A 283 -2.97 -8.88 1.39
C ILE A 283 -3.91 -7.71 1.64
N VAL A 284 -4.00 -7.31 2.90
CA VAL A 284 -4.69 -6.10 3.34
C VAL A 284 -3.64 -5.15 3.87
N GLN A 285 -3.64 -3.93 3.35
CA GLN A 285 -2.67 -2.92 3.75
C GLN A 285 -3.40 -1.64 4.14
N LYS A 286 -2.91 -0.92 5.15
CA LYS A 286 -3.50 0.37 5.53
C LYS A 286 -3.46 1.32 4.33
N TYR A 287 -4.61 1.87 3.95
CA TYR A 287 -4.65 2.85 2.87
C TYR A 287 -4.13 4.21 3.37
N VAL A 288 -3.33 4.89 2.56
CA VAL A 288 -2.89 6.26 2.87
C VAL A 288 -4.04 7.21 2.51
N GLU A 289 -4.80 7.63 3.53
CA GLU A 289 -6.01 8.45 3.37
C GLU A 289 -5.70 9.94 3.20
N ARG A 290 -4.51 10.37 3.62
CA ARG A 290 -4.00 11.74 3.45
C ARG A 290 -2.75 11.74 2.56
N PRO A 291 -2.84 11.29 1.29
CA PRO A 291 -1.69 11.34 0.40
C PRO A 291 -1.33 12.78 0.07
N LEU A 292 -0.06 13.03 -0.29
CA LEU A 292 0.29 14.27 -0.95
C LEU A 292 -0.48 14.36 -2.28
N LEU A 293 -1.08 15.53 -2.53
CA LEU A 293 -1.86 15.80 -3.72
C LEU A 293 -1.18 16.92 -4.52
N LEU A 294 -1.09 16.74 -5.83
CA LEU A 294 -0.58 17.73 -6.77
C LEU A 294 -1.58 17.87 -7.93
N GLN A 295 -1.31 18.73 -8.92
CA GLN A 295 -2.19 18.93 -10.08
C GLN A 295 -3.68 19.10 -9.69
N HIS A 296 -3.97 20.09 -8.83
CA HIS A 296 -5.34 20.41 -8.39
C HIS A 296 -6.02 19.29 -7.58
N GLY A 297 -5.29 18.68 -6.63
CA GLY A 297 -5.87 17.71 -5.70
C GLY A 297 -5.83 16.26 -6.18
N ARG A 298 -4.95 15.91 -7.11
CA ARG A 298 -4.81 14.55 -7.66
C ARG A 298 -3.75 13.76 -6.92
N LYS A 299 -4.10 12.51 -6.63
CA LYS A 299 -3.18 11.52 -6.08
C LYS A 299 -2.19 11.08 -7.16
N PHE A 300 -0.97 10.75 -6.75
CA PHE A 300 0.04 10.19 -7.64
C PHE A 300 0.91 9.14 -6.93
N ASP A 301 1.73 8.44 -7.71
CA ASP A 301 2.87 7.68 -7.21
C ASP A 301 4.13 8.03 -7.99
N ILE A 302 5.29 7.77 -7.39
CA ILE A 302 6.60 7.97 -8.03
C ILE A 302 7.12 6.61 -8.51
N ARG A 303 7.52 6.53 -9.78
CA ARG A 303 8.31 5.43 -10.29
C ARG A 303 9.79 5.79 -10.25
N GLN A 304 10.50 5.15 -9.32
CA GLN A 304 11.94 5.18 -9.25
C GLN A 304 12.56 3.93 -9.89
N TRP A 305 13.71 4.09 -10.56
CA TRP A 305 14.54 2.98 -11.01
C TRP A 305 15.79 2.84 -10.14
N VAL A 306 16.11 1.60 -9.78
CA VAL A 306 17.32 1.21 -9.05
C VAL A 306 17.96 0.04 -9.80
N LEU A 307 19.27 0.12 -10.05
CA LEU A 307 20.05 -0.98 -10.61
C LEU A 307 20.92 -1.59 -9.51
N VAL A 308 20.68 -2.86 -9.19
CA VAL A 308 21.56 -3.61 -8.28
C VAL A 308 22.52 -4.44 -9.13
N THR A 309 23.82 -4.33 -8.86
CA THR A 309 24.85 -5.06 -9.64
C THR A 309 25.55 -6.14 -8.82
N ALA A 310 25.56 -6.01 -7.50
CA ALA A 310 26.11 -6.99 -6.58
C ALA A 310 25.29 -7.02 -5.28
N ILE A 311 25.24 -8.18 -4.64
CA ILE A 311 24.62 -8.40 -3.32
C ILE A 311 25.62 -8.92 -2.29
N THR A 312 26.83 -9.29 -2.73
CA THR A 312 27.93 -9.78 -1.90
C THR A 312 29.26 -9.26 -2.45
N PRO A 313 30.29 -9.04 -1.59
CA PRO A 313 30.24 -9.09 -0.13
C PRO A 313 29.38 -7.95 0.46
N GLU A 314 29.29 -6.81 -0.21
CA GLU A 314 28.37 -5.72 0.12
C GLU A 314 27.44 -5.42 -1.07
N PRO A 315 26.15 -5.14 -0.82
CA PRO A 315 25.23 -4.75 -1.88
C PRO A 315 25.65 -3.45 -2.57
N THR A 316 25.72 -3.47 -3.90
CA THR A 316 25.94 -2.27 -4.72
C THR A 316 24.66 -1.95 -5.48
N ALA A 317 24.05 -0.81 -5.14
CA ALA A 317 22.83 -0.31 -5.76
C ALA A 317 23.04 1.10 -6.32
N PHE A 318 22.58 1.33 -7.55
CA PHE A 318 22.63 2.61 -8.24
C PHE A 318 21.22 3.18 -8.35
N TRP A 319 21.01 4.37 -7.77
CA TRP A 319 19.78 5.13 -7.91
C TRP A 319 19.80 5.90 -9.24
N TYR A 320 18.84 5.64 -10.13
CA TYR A 320 18.77 6.42 -11.35
C TYR A 320 18.28 7.84 -11.05
N HIS A 321 19.07 8.84 -11.41
CA HIS A 321 18.80 10.24 -11.06
C HIS A 321 17.46 10.78 -11.59
N ARG A 322 16.86 10.14 -12.59
CA ARG A 322 15.52 10.49 -13.09
C ARG A 322 14.47 9.50 -12.58
N SER A 323 13.34 10.04 -12.14
CA SER A 323 12.08 9.34 -11.91
C SER A 323 10.94 10.00 -12.68
N TYR A 324 9.75 9.41 -12.60
CA TYR A 324 8.53 10.05 -13.10
C TYR A 324 7.36 9.79 -12.16
N LEU A 325 6.44 10.75 -12.12
CA LEU A 325 5.20 10.67 -11.37
C LEU A 325 4.10 10.14 -12.27
N ARG A 326 3.17 9.40 -11.68
CA ARG A 326 2.00 8.85 -12.36
C ARG A 326 0.75 9.33 -11.63
N PHE A 327 -0.06 10.13 -12.29
CA PHE A 327 -1.22 10.78 -11.70
C PHE A 327 -2.49 9.95 -11.86
N CYS A 328 -3.38 10.08 -10.88
CA CYS A 328 -4.76 9.66 -10.97
C CYS A 328 -5.57 10.62 -11.86
N GLY A 329 -6.38 10.05 -12.75
CA GLY A 329 -7.21 10.77 -13.71
C GLY A 329 -8.38 11.52 -13.09
N ARG A 330 -8.71 11.30 -11.81
CA ARG A 330 -9.68 12.10 -11.04
C ARG A 330 -9.07 12.71 -9.78
N LYS A 331 -9.62 13.85 -9.34
CA LYS A 331 -9.27 14.46 -8.06
C LYS A 331 -9.53 13.49 -6.92
N PHE A 332 -8.61 13.44 -5.97
CA PHE A 332 -8.67 12.56 -4.83
C PHE A 332 -9.89 12.88 -3.97
N SER A 333 -10.68 11.85 -3.64
CA SER A 333 -11.77 11.95 -2.68
C SER A 333 -12.02 10.59 -2.04
N LEU A 334 -12.16 10.56 -0.73
CA LEU A 334 -12.54 9.36 0.01
C LEU A 334 -14.05 9.06 -0.04
N SER A 335 -14.87 9.94 -0.62
CA SER A 335 -16.30 9.66 -0.83
C SER A 335 -16.56 8.68 -1.98
N ARG A 336 -15.58 8.49 -2.89
CA ARG A 336 -15.68 7.69 -4.12
C ARG A 336 -14.77 6.47 -4.12
N LEU A 337 -14.78 5.68 -3.04
CA LEU A 337 -13.83 4.56 -2.86
C LEU A 337 -13.83 3.50 -3.98
N GLN A 338 -14.97 3.31 -4.65
CA GLN A 338 -15.09 2.37 -5.77
C GLN A 338 -14.54 2.92 -7.10
N ASP A 339 -14.23 4.22 -7.15
CA ASP A 339 -13.67 4.85 -8.34
C ASP A 339 -12.15 4.63 -8.44
N ARG A 340 -11.80 3.63 -9.24
CA ARG A 340 -10.41 3.24 -9.49
C ARG A 340 -9.58 4.37 -10.11
N PHE A 341 -10.19 5.29 -10.85
CA PHE A 341 -9.47 6.43 -11.45
C PHE A 341 -9.04 7.47 -10.43
N THR A 342 -9.73 7.53 -9.28
CA THR A 342 -9.40 8.40 -8.15
C THR A 342 -8.25 7.82 -7.32
N HIS A 343 -8.21 6.48 -7.16
CA HIS A 343 -7.36 5.85 -6.14
C HIS A 343 -6.15 5.07 -6.67
N LEU A 344 -6.12 4.68 -7.96
CA LEU A 344 -5.08 3.84 -8.57
C LEU A 344 -4.36 4.55 -9.73
N SER A 345 -3.13 5.00 -9.52
CA SER A 345 -2.28 5.68 -10.51
C SER A 345 -1.63 4.75 -11.56
N ASN A 346 -2.00 3.46 -11.60
CA ASN A 346 -1.47 2.53 -12.59
C ASN A 346 -1.81 2.99 -14.01
N TYR A 347 -0.81 3.08 -14.90
CA TYR A 347 -1.03 3.43 -16.32
C TYR A 347 -2.09 2.57 -17.01
N SER A 348 -2.11 1.26 -16.73
CA SER A 348 -3.12 0.33 -17.24
C SER A 348 -4.55 0.68 -16.83
N VAL A 349 -4.75 1.31 -15.66
CA VAL A 349 -6.05 1.80 -15.21
C VAL A 349 -6.32 3.16 -15.85
N GLN A 350 -5.34 4.07 -15.81
CA GLN A 350 -5.55 5.47 -16.21
C GLN A 350 -5.63 5.69 -17.72
N ARG A 351 -5.08 4.78 -18.54
CA ARG A 351 -5.28 4.84 -20.00
C ARG A 351 -6.76 4.71 -20.39
N ASP A 352 -7.53 3.89 -19.67
CA ASP A 352 -8.96 3.71 -19.93
C ASP A 352 -9.78 4.96 -19.57
N PHE A 353 -9.27 5.80 -18.67
CA PHE A 353 -9.86 7.11 -18.37
C PHE A 353 -9.75 8.06 -19.57
N VAL A 354 -8.58 8.12 -20.20
CA VAL A 354 -8.31 9.00 -21.36
C VAL A 354 -9.11 8.56 -22.58
N ALA A 355 -9.22 7.24 -22.83
CA ALA A 355 -10.03 6.72 -23.92
C ALA A 355 -11.50 7.16 -23.80
N LYS A 356 -12.07 7.10 -22.59
CA LYS A 356 -13.45 7.54 -22.34
C LYS A 356 -13.65 9.05 -22.42
N GLY A 357 -12.59 9.85 -22.23
CA GLY A 357 -12.63 11.31 -22.41
C GLY A 357 -12.58 11.73 -23.88
N THR A 358 -11.98 10.91 -24.75
CA THR A 358 -11.83 11.18 -26.19
C THR A 358 -13.03 10.70 -27.02
N ASP A 359 -13.71 9.62 -26.60
CA ASP A 359 -14.92 9.13 -27.28
C ASP A 359 -16.15 10.07 -27.14
N GLN A 360 -16.11 11.08 -26.27
CA GLN A 360 -17.20 12.06 -26.16
C GLN A 360 -17.24 13.07 -27.32
N GLU A 361 -16.18 13.17 -28.15
CA GLU A 361 -16.21 13.93 -29.40
C GLU A 361 -16.83 13.13 -30.58
N ALA A 362 -17.08 11.83 -30.41
CA ALA A 362 -17.64 10.95 -31.45
C ALA A 362 -18.88 10.17 -30.97
N GLY A 363 -19.93 10.91 -30.58
CA GLY A 363 -21.33 10.47 -30.66
C GLY A 363 -21.71 9.03 -30.26
N LYS A 364 -21.82 8.76 -28.95
CA LYS A 364 -22.97 8.12 -28.25
C LYS A 364 -22.59 7.79 -26.79
N PRO A 365 -23.44 8.06 -25.78
CA PRO A 365 -23.11 7.78 -24.40
C PRO A 365 -23.36 6.30 -24.08
N ALA A 366 -22.30 5.57 -23.71
CA ALA A 366 -22.41 4.30 -23.00
C ALA A 366 -22.19 4.52 -21.49
N THR A 367 -22.93 3.76 -20.71
CA THR A 367 -23.18 3.88 -19.26
C THR A 367 -21.91 3.90 -18.39
N GLY A 368 -21.84 4.88 -17.48
CA GLY A 368 -21.06 4.80 -16.24
C GLY A 368 -19.98 5.87 -16.05
N LEU A 369 -20.41 6.99 -15.44
CA LEU A 369 -19.63 8.10 -14.86
C LEU A 369 -19.04 9.11 -15.86
N GLN A 370 -19.86 10.11 -16.22
CA GLN A 370 -19.40 11.32 -16.89
C GLN A 370 -18.33 12.05 -16.06
N PRO A 371 -17.34 12.71 -16.69
CA PRO A 371 -16.44 13.64 -16.01
C PRO A 371 -17.27 14.71 -15.29
N THR A 372 -16.95 15.00 -14.03
CA THR A 372 -17.62 16.11 -13.34
C THR A 372 -17.02 17.43 -13.82
N ASP A 373 -17.77 18.55 -13.70
CA ASP A 373 -17.28 19.89 -14.04
C ASP A 373 -15.90 20.20 -13.42
N ASP A 374 -15.65 19.64 -12.23
CA ASP A 374 -14.43 19.80 -11.46
C ASP A 374 -13.20 19.07 -12.06
N ASP A 375 -13.41 18.16 -13.03
CA ASP A 375 -12.37 17.41 -13.73
C ASP A 375 -11.90 18.09 -15.04
N ARG A 376 -12.53 19.19 -15.48
CA ARG A 376 -12.24 19.88 -16.76
C ARG A 376 -10.96 20.74 -16.79
N GLY A 377 -10.22 20.81 -15.68
CA GLY A 377 -8.90 21.46 -15.67
C GLY A 377 -7.88 20.59 -16.42
N GLY A 378 -7.13 21.18 -17.35
CA GLY A 378 -6.03 20.49 -18.04
C GLY A 378 -5.06 19.89 -17.03
N PHE A 379 -4.75 18.60 -17.17
CA PHE A 379 -3.79 17.89 -16.33
C PHE A 379 -3.01 16.88 -17.15
N GLU A 380 -1.82 16.51 -16.66
CA GLU A 380 -0.95 15.54 -17.33
C GLU A 380 -0.88 14.25 -16.52
N LEU A 381 -1.05 13.11 -17.20
CA LEU A 381 -1.00 11.81 -16.54
C LEU A 381 0.38 11.45 -15.96
N MET A 382 1.44 12.07 -16.47
CA MET A 382 2.81 11.80 -16.04
C MET A 382 3.65 13.07 -16.04
N TRP A 383 4.44 13.25 -14.99
CA TRP A 383 5.49 14.27 -14.93
C TRP A 383 6.85 13.59 -14.84
N SER A 384 7.84 14.11 -15.55
CA SER A 384 9.24 13.77 -15.24
C SER A 384 9.62 14.44 -13.91
N SER A 385 10.56 13.83 -13.19
CA SER A 385 11.19 14.43 -12.00
C SER A 385 11.81 15.81 -12.27
N GLU A 386 12.26 16.06 -13.50
CA GLU A 386 12.83 17.35 -13.91
C GLU A 386 11.78 18.48 -13.84
N LEU A 387 10.54 18.21 -14.23
CA LEU A 387 9.44 19.19 -14.16
C LEU A 387 9.09 19.61 -12.72
N ILE A 388 9.39 18.77 -11.73
CA ILE A 388 9.09 19.05 -10.31
C ILE A 388 10.10 20.03 -9.74
N LEU A 389 11.38 19.85 -10.07
CA LEU A 389 12.47 20.71 -9.60
C LEU A 389 12.36 22.12 -10.20
N ASP A 390 11.83 22.23 -11.41
CA ASP A 390 11.62 23.50 -12.10
C ASP A 390 10.29 24.19 -11.69
N SER A 391 9.33 23.42 -11.15
CA SER A 391 8.08 23.94 -10.57
C SER A 391 8.31 24.63 -9.23
N SER A 392 8.99 25.78 -9.25
CA SER A 392 9.09 26.68 -8.12
C SER A 392 7.71 27.28 -7.79
N THR A 393 7.09 26.69 -6.76
CA THR A 393 5.95 27.15 -5.92
C THR A 393 4.51 26.95 -6.41
N PRO A 394 3.74 26.14 -5.67
CA PRO A 394 2.67 26.63 -4.83
C PRO A 394 3.20 26.79 -3.40
N ARG A 395 2.90 27.93 -2.75
CA ARG A 395 3.12 28.11 -1.32
C ARG A 395 2.63 26.87 -0.59
N ALA A 396 3.54 26.14 0.06
CA ALA A 396 3.14 25.30 1.17
C ALA A 396 2.40 26.22 2.16
N PRO A 397 1.20 25.87 2.66
CA PRO A 397 0.65 26.58 3.80
C PRO A 397 1.70 26.54 4.92
N ASP A 398 1.93 27.68 5.58
CA ASP A 398 2.90 27.92 6.67
C ASP A 398 2.70 26.99 7.87
N ASN A 399 2.90 25.69 7.69
CA ASN A 399 2.72 24.65 8.69
C ASN A 399 4.05 23.92 8.91
N GLY A 400 5.13 24.65 9.19
CA GLY A 400 6.27 24.16 9.98
C GLY A 400 6.99 22.86 9.55
N TRP A 401 6.88 22.41 8.31
CA TRP A 401 7.60 21.21 7.85
C TRP A 401 9.04 21.57 7.49
N LEU A 402 10.00 21.08 8.30
CA LEU A 402 11.42 21.16 7.97
C LEU A 402 11.73 20.24 6.77
N PRO A 403 12.56 20.69 5.81
CA PRO A 403 13.03 19.84 4.72
C PRO A 403 13.87 18.69 5.27
N PHE A 404 13.68 17.48 4.70
CA PHE A 404 14.56 16.34 4.92
C PHE A 404 16.00 16.74 4.57
N PRO A 405 16.99 16.53 5.46
CA PRO A 405 18.38 16.68 5.09
C PRO A 405 18.74 15.58 4.09
N LEU A 406 19.18 16.02 2.91
CA LEU A 406 19.95 15.19 2.00
C LEU A 406 21.39 15.22 2.53
N GLU A 407 21.80 14.17 3.24
CA GLU A 407 23.22 13.83 3.41
C GLU A 407 23.58 12.65 2.50
#